data_AF-A0A2N9L8E0-F1
#
_entry.id   AF-A0A2N9L8E0-F1
#
_cell.length_a   1.000
_cell.length_b   1.000
_cell.length_c   1.000
_cell.angle_alpha   90.00
_cell.angle_beta   90.00
_cell.angle_gamma   90.00
#
_symmetry.space_group_name_H-M   'P 1'
#
loop_
_entity.id
_entity.type
_entity.pdbx_description
1 polymer ?
#
loop_
_entity_poly.entity_id
_entity_poly.type
_entity_poly.pdbx_seq_one_letter_code
_entity_poly.pdbx_strand_id
1 'polypeptide(L)'
;MATTDLHAPASTDEAEILALGSALRAAHANKDPEGIAAPYAPQAVIYDLEPPLAHNGISIERKRKWLATWDSPIDLAAQSVAVQDRLFVCRPGR
;
A
#
# COMPACT_ATOMS: atom_id res chain seq x y z
N MET A 1 -23.87 -13.42 27.55
CA MET A 1 -24.29 -12.26 26.76
C MET A 1 -23.88 -12.50 25.33
N ALA A 2 -24.84 -12.51 24.40
CA ALA A 2 -24.59 -12.71 22.98
C ALA A 2 -24.83 -11.38 22.25
N THR A 3 -23.87 -10.97 21.43
CA THR A 3 -24.07 -10.15 20.21
C THR A 3 -22.77 -10.27 19.40
N THR A 4 -22.69 -11.15 18.40
CA THR A 4 -23.17 -11.03 17.01
C THR A 4 -22.03 -10.58 16.09
N ASP A 5 -21.76 -11.42 15.09
CA ASP A 5 -20.90 -11.26 13.93
C ASP A 5 -20.82 -9.84 13.35
N LEU A 6 -19.60 -9.42 13.03
CA LEU A 6 -19.34 -8.42 11.98
C LEU A 6 -18.25 -8.95 11.03
N HIS A 7 -18.42 -10.17 10.51
CA HIS A 7 -17.92 -10.47 9.18
C HIS A 7 -19.13 -10.59 8.26
N ALA A 8 -19.63 -9.42 7.84
CA ALA A 8 -20.51 -9.34 6.69
C ALA A 8 -19.80 -9.97 5.47
N PRO A 9 -20.52 -10.57 4.51
CA PRO A 9 -19.89 -11.08 3.29
C PRO A 9 -19.06 -9.95 2.66
N ALA A 10 -17.84 -10.27 2.22
CA ALA A 10 -16.84 -9.32 1.71
C ALA A 10 -17.51 -8.19 0.92
N SER A 11 -17.58 -7.02 1.54
CA SER A 11 -18.22 -5.86 0.91
C SER A 11 -17.48 -5.51 -0.38
N THR A 12 -18.16 -4.92 -1.36
CA THR A 12 -17.51 -4.42 -2.59
C THR A 12 -16.29 -3.55 -2.25
N ASP A 13 -16.40 -2.74 -1.19
CA ASP A 13 -15.30 -1.93 -0.67
C ASP A 13 -14.08 -2.76 -0.25
N GLU A 14 -14.28 -3.90 0.42
CA GLU A 14 -13.19 -4.79 0.84
C GLU A 14 -12.47 -5.40 -0.36
N ALA A 15 -13.21 -5.89 -1.36
CA ALA A 15 -12.65 -6.45 -2.58
C ALA A 15 -11.84 -5.39 -3.36
N GLU A 16 -12.35 -4.17 -3.45
CA GLU A 16 -11.65 -3.04 -4.09
C GLU A 16 -10.36 -2.66 -3.34
N ILE A 17 -10.41 -2.62 -2.00
CA ILE A 17 -9.23 -2.34 -1.17
C ILE A 17 -8.16 -3.42 -1.35
N LEU A 18 -8.55 -4.71 -1.37
CA LEU A 18 -7.62 -5.81 -1.60
C LEU A 18 -7.03 -5.77 -3.02
N ALA A 19 -7.83 -5.38 -4.02
CA ALA A 19 -7.37 -5.21 -5.39
C ALA A 19 -6.33 -4.07 -5.49
N LEU A 20 -6.55 -2.94 -4.81
CA LEU A 20 -5.57 -1.85 -4.73
C LEU A 20 -4.24 -2.33 -4.11
N GLY A 21 -4.30 -3.11 -3.02
CA GLY A 21 -3.10 -3.69 -2.40
C GLY A 21 -2.35 -4.64 -3.33
N SER A 22 -3.08 -5.45 -4.11
CA SER A 22 -2.49 -6.36 -5.09
C SER A 22 -1.81 -5.61 -6.25
N ALA A 23 -2.48 -4.58 -6.78
CA ALA A 23 -1.94 -3.72 -7.84
C ALA A 23 -0.66 -3.00 -7.36
N LEU A 24 -0.66 -2.49 -6.13
CA LEU A 24 0.51 -1.84 -5.55
C LEU A 24 1.70 -2.80 -5.41
N ARG A 25 1.47 -4.05 -5.02
CA ARG A 25 2.51 -5.09 -4.96
C ARG A 25 3.10 -5.36 -6.35
N ALA A 26 2.25 -5.51 -7.36
CA ALA A 26 2.68 -5.71 -8.73
C ALA A 26 3.51 -4.52 -9.24
N ALA A 27 3.08 -3.29 -8.95
CA ALA A 27 3.82 -2.09 -9.33
C ALA A 27 5.22 -2.01 -8.69
N HIS A 28 5.37 -2.44 -7.43
CA HIS A 28 6.69 -2.54 -6.78
C HIS A 28 7.56 -3.63 -7.41
N ALA A 29 7.00 -4.81 -7.68
CA ALA A 29 7.71 -5.91 -8.32
C ALA A 29 8.22 -5.53 -9.72
N ASN A 30 7.40 -4.81 -10.48
CA ASN A 30 7.72 -4.33 -11.82
C ASN A 30 8.55 -3.04 -11.86
N LYS A 31 8.86 -2.44 -10.70
CA LYS A 31 9.53 -1.13 -10.58
C LYS A 31 8.83 -0.04 -11.42
N ASP A 32 7.50 0.02 -11.33
CA ASP A 32 6.65 0.98 -12.02
C ASP A 32 6.31 2.16 -11.06
N PRO A 33 7.05 3.28 -11.12
CA PRO A 33 6.83 4.39 -10.19
C PRO A 33 5.48 5.08 -10.42
N GLU A 34 4.96 5.09 -11.65
CA GLU A 34 3.63 5.62 -11.97
C GLU A 34 2.54 4.74 -11.35
N GLY A 35 2.63 3.42 -11.49
CA GLY A 35 1.71 2.47 -10.86
C GLY A 35 1.74 2.52 -9.33
N ILE A 36 2.90 2.82 -8.73
CA ILE A 36 3.02 3.03 -7.29
C ILE A 36 2.34 4.33 -6.85
N ALA A 37 2.47 5.42 -7.62
CA ALA A 37 1.93 6.72 -7.25
C ALA A 37 0.41 6.84 -7.48
N ALA A 38 -0.13 6.14 -8.49
CA ALA A 38 -1.52 6.25 -8.91
C ALA A 38 -2.60 6.10 -7.82
N PRO A 39 -2.51 5.16 -6.85
CA PRO A 39 -3.53 5.00 -5.82
C PRO A 39 -3.46 6.05 -4.70
N TYR A 40 -2.42 6.89 -4.64
CA TYR A 40 -2.26 7.87 -3.58
C TYR A 40 -2.96 9.18 -3.92
N ALA A 41 -3.74 9.71 -2.98
CA ALA A 41 -4.29 11.05 -3.09
C ALA A 41 -3.16 12.11 -3.03
N PRO A 42 -3.30 13.27 -3.71
CA PRO A 42 -2.29 14.34 -3.67
C PRO A 42 -1.93 14.82 -2.26
N GLN A 43 -2.87 14.75 -1.32
CA GLN A 43 -2.73 15.12 0.08
C GLN A 43 -2.33 13.96 1.01
N ALA A 44 -2.03 12.78 0.47
CA ALA A 44 -1.61 11.64 1.29
C ALA A 44 -0.31 11.97 2.02
N VAL A 45 -0.30 11.84 3.35
CA VAL A 45 0.91 12.06 4.15
C VAL A 45 1.74 10.78 4.11
N ILE A 46 2.93 10.88 3.56
CA ILE A 46 3.87 9.77 3.41
C ILE A 46 5.02 9.97 4.38
N TYR A 47 5.32 8.92 5.15
CA TYR A 47 6.50 8.86 5.98
C TYR A 47 7.58 8.05 5.27
N ASP A 48 8.78 8.61 5.16
CA ASP A 48 9.90 7.99 4.45
C ASP A 48 11.18 8.13 5.28
N LEU A 49 12.16 7.30 4.97
CA LEU A 49 13.47 7.30 5.61
C LEU A 49 14.40 8.35 4.99
N GLU A 50 14.18 8.73 3.72
CA GLU A 50 14.92 9.82 3.09
C GLU A 50 14.29 11.18 3.45
N PRO A 51 15.06 12.13 4.03
CA PRO A 51 14.57 13.48 4.34
C PRO A 51 13.96 14.20 3.11
N PRO A 52 12.86 14.93 3.26
CA PRO A 52 12.07 15.10 4.49
C PRO A 52 11.34 13.80 4.89
N LEU A 53 11.36 13.50 6.20
CA LEU A 53 10.78 12.26 6.75
C LEU A 53 9.27 12.18 6.60
N ALA A 54 8.60 13.33 6.45
CA ALA A 54 7.18 13.42 6.14
C ALA A 54 7.00 14.37 4.96
N HIS A 55 6.23 13.96 3.96
CA HIS A 55 5.83 14.81 2.85
C HIS A 55 4.43 14.43 2.35
N ASN A 56 3.87 15.28 1.51
CA ASN A 56 2.54 15.08 0.94
C ASN A 56 2.65 14.58 -0.49
N GLY A 57 1.87 13.55 -0.81
CA GLY A 57 1.83 12.91 -2.12
C GLY A 57 3.05 12.03 -2.38
N ILE A 58 2.99 11.26 -3.47
CA ILE A 58 4.12 10.46 -3.94
C ILE A 58 4.82 11.20 -5.08
N SER A 59 6.11 11.51 -4.91
CA SER A 59 6.96 11.98 -6.01
C SER A 59 7.39 10.80 -6.89
N ILE A 60 6.93 10.79 -8.14
CA ILE A 60 7.27 9.78 -9.15
C ILE A 60 8.79 9.75 -9.39
N GLU A 61 9.43 10.92 -9.51
CA GLU A 61 10.87 11.01 -9.72
C GLU A 61 11.66 10.43 -8.55
N ARG A 62 11.24 10.74 -7.32
CA ARG A 62 11.87 10.19 -6.12
C ARG A 62 11.71 8.68 -6.03
N LYS A 63 10.51 8.17 -6.35
CA LYS A 63 10.28 6.72 -6.43
C LYS A 63 11.10 6.07 -7.53
N ARG A 64 11.21 6.67 -8.71
CA ARG A 64 12.05 6.19 -9.80
C ARG A 64 13.52 6.08 -9.38
N LYS A 65 14.05 7.12 -8.70
CA LYS A 65 15.41 7.12 -8.16
C LYS A 65 15.61 6.03 -7.12
N TRP A 66 14.67 5.86 -6.19
CA TRP A 66 14.71 4.80 -5.18
C TRP A 66 14.64 3.41 -5.81
N LEU A 67 13.72 3.16 -6.75
CA LEU A 67 13.60 1.87 -7.44
C LEU A 67 14.87 1.48 -8.22
N ALA A 68 15.60 2.49 -8.74
CA ALA A 68 16.86 2.28 -9.43
C ALA A 68 18.01 1.84 -8.51
N THR A 69 17.89 1.99 -7.18
CA THR A 69 18.91 1.51 -6.23
C THR A 69 18.80 0.01 -5.95
N TRP A 70 17.72 -0.64 -6.40
CA TRP A 70 17.51 -2.06 -6.20
C TRP A 70 17.90 -2.82 -7.47
N ASP A 71 18.74 -3.84 -7.34
CA ASP A 71 19.13 -4.67 -8.48
C ASP A 71 18.07 -5.74 -8.83
N SER A 72 17.36 -6.24 -7.81
CA SER A 72 16.34 -7.30 -7.95
C SER A 72 14.91 -6.75 -7.92
N PRO A 73 13.90 -7.53 -8.35
CA PRO A 73 12.49 -7.20 -8.12
C PRO A 73 12.20 -7.02 -6.63
N ILE A 74 11.33 -6.06 -6.30
CA ILE A 74 10.96 -5.76 -4.91
C ILE A 74 9.65 -6.51 -4.61
N ASP A 75 9.71 -7.49 -3.71
CA ASP A 75 8.51 -8.16 -3.21
C ASP A 75 8.02 -7.52 -1.91
N LEU A 76 6.73 -7.19 -1.87
CA LEU A 76 6.06 -6.70 -0.67
C LEU A 76 5.26 -7.86 -0.05
N ALA A 77 5.94 -8.65 0.78
CA ALA A 77 5.33 -9.72 1.55
C ALA A 77 4.51 -9.14 2.72
N ALA A 78 3.19 -9.06 2.54
CA ALA A 78 2.26 -8.75 3.61
C ALA A 78 1.83 -10.05 4.31
N GLN A 79 2.25 -10.24 5.57
CA GLN A 79 1.99 -11.48 6.30
C GLN A 79 0.59 -11.52 6.93
N SER A 80 0.02 -10.35 7.25
CA SER A 80 -1.39 -10.22 7.60
C SER A 80 -1.96 -8.95 6.99
N VAL A 81 -3.07 -9.09 6.28
CA VAL A 81 -3.86 -8.00 5.72
C VAL A 81 -5.22 -8.02 6.40
N ALA A 82 -5.63 -6.88 6.96
CA ALA A 82 -6.98 -6.70 7.49
C ALA A 82 -7.57 -5.42 6.94
N VAL A 83 -8.85 -5.47 6.59
CA VAL A 83 -9.66 -4.30 6.23
C VAL A 83 -10.61 -4.03 7.40
N GLN A 84 -10.54 -2.84 7.99
CA GLN A 84 -11.40 -2.42 9.11
C GLN A 84 -11.94 -1.02 8.80
N ASP A 85 -13.25 -0.84 8.69
CA ASP A 85 -13.87 0.49 8.46
C ASP A 85 -13.20 1.31 7.34
N ARG A 86 -12.91 0.67 6.19
CA ARG A 86 -12.20 1.22 5.01
C ARG A 86 -10.70 1.51 5.23
N LEU A 87 -10.12 1.09 6.35
CA LEU A 87 -8.68 1.12 6.61
C LEU A 87 -8.04 -0.21 6.18
N PHE A 88 -7.04 -0.12 5.32
CA PHE A 88 -6.17 -1.25 4.97
C PHE A 88 -4.95 -1.29 5.89
N VAL A 89 -4.78 -2.35 6.65
CA VAL A 89 -3.64 -2.52 7.57
C VAL A 89 -2.76 -3.69 7.10
N CYS A 90 -1.54 -3.36 6.67
CA CYS A 90 -0.45 -4.33 6.45
C CYS A 90 0.47 -4.34 7.67
N ARG A 91 0.66 -5.50 8.29
CA ARG A 91 1.68 -5.66 9.35
C ARG A 91 2.94 -6.34 8.81
N PRO A 92 4.15 -5.81 9.15
CA PRO A 92 5.39 -6.55 8.93
C PRO A 92 5.45 -7.77 9.86
N GLY A 93 6.13 -8.81 9.42
CA GLY A 93 6.41 -9.98 10.26
C GLY A 93 7.23 -9.63 11.48
N ARG A 94 6.94 -10.33 12.58
CA ARG A 94 7.66 -10.18 13.85
C ARG A 94 9.06 -10.75 13.76
#